data_AF-A0A3D0Z5K0-F1
#
_entry.id   AF-A0A3D0Z5K0-F1
#
_cell.length_a   1.000
_cell.length_b   1.000
_cell.length_c   1.000
_cell.angle_alpha   90.00
_cell.angle_beta   90.00
_cell.angle_gamma   90.00
#
_symmetry.space_group_name_H-M   'P 1'
#
loop_
_entity.id
_entity.type
_entity.pdbx_description
1 polymer ?
#
loop_
_entity_poly.entity_id
_entity_poly.type
_entity_poly.pdbx_seq_one_letter_code
_entity_poly.pdbx_strand_id
1 'polypeptide(L)'
;MFTHDYFIQIDQMLLKGKRFKEAVELCEYAISSAVWQPGMERQSEALCRWTLAETYFYQIGDAKKARDSYTAFLKYVDDDMSMLKNPSAPTLQEAMEDMYVKACADMGQLAVSYDEYASYIHKSETVRPLTQKAKNQLEAVEYNRAHGMSWCDNVVQLAELEAKTVESGSVERLPCAVAMSSLFLLFPEIDAPVDLLRMALTNYSSFVCRLIGESILHCAAMGHPANPDNYRFIFEGAIALTGEFLDDMETHAAAKEAQDKLIAAKNESIDKSNFFNYGYASVSPPGASGFIPPLILKEQIKQNLSRPGVAGMPKAGCLPAVIMIASLGGIIAAAAMLIANIF
;
A
#
# COMPACT_ATOMS: atom_id res chain seq x y z
N MET A 1 -12.45 22.67 3.59
CA MET A 1 -11.03 22.67 4.00
C MET A 1 -10.76 21.38 4.75
N PHE A 2 -9.82 20.57 4.25
CA PHE A 2 -9.58 19.22 4.78
C PHE A 2 -8.67 19.31 6.02
N THR A 3 -9.06 18.70 7.14
CA THR A 3 -8.15 18.54 8.29
C THR A 3 -7.33 17.27 8.10
N HIS A 4 -6.09 17.30 8.57
CA HIS A 4 -5.16 16.18 8.52
C HIS A 4 -5.75 14.90 9.14
N ASP A 5 -6.38 15.01 10.31
CA ASP A 5 -6.96 13.86 11.02
C ASP A 5 -8.14 13.23 10.27
N TYR A 6 -8.96 14.05 9.60
CA TYR A 6 -10.09 13.56 8.83
C TYR A 6 -9.62 12.81 7.57
N PHE A 7 -8.53 13.27 6.95
CA PHE A 7 -7.89 12.54 5.85
C PHE A 7 -7.42 11.17 6.28
N ILE A 8 -6.61 11.11 7.34
CA ILE A 8 -6.05 9.85 7.84
C ILE A 8 -7.19 8.88 8.17
N GLN A 9 -8.26 9.35 8.82
CA GLN A 9 -9.39 8.49 9.15
C GLN A 9 -10.09 7.91 7.92
N ILE A 10 -10.37 8.73 6.90
CA ILE A 10 -11.00 8.23 5.67
C ILE A 10 -10.08 7.26 4.95
N ASP A 11 -8.82 7.63 4.76
CA ASP A 11 -7.84 6.80 4.05
C ASP A 11 -7.68 5.44 4.75
N GLN A 12 -7.49 5.43 6.06
CA GLN A 12 -7.40 4.20 6.84
C GLN A 12 -8.68 3.36 6.78
N MET A 13 -9.85 3.99 6.73
CA MET A 13 -11.11 3.28 6.54
C MET A 13 -11.18 2.64 5.14
N LEU A 14 -10.75 3.34 4.10
CA LEU A 14 -10.69 2.80 2.74
C LEU A 14 -9.72 1.62 2.64
N LEU A 15 -8.50 1.77 3.18
CA LEU A 15 -7.49 0.71 3.18
C LEU A 15 -7.96 -0.54 3.96
N LYS A 16 -8.55 -0.36 5.15
CA LYS A 16 -9.14 -1.46 5.93
C LYS A 16 -10.27 -2.15 5.19
N GLY A 17 -11.09 -1.38 4.47
CA GLY A 17 -12.16 -1.90 3.62
C GLY A 17 -11.69 -2.49 2.29
N LYS A 18 -10.38 -2.59 2.05
CA LYS A 18 -9.78 -3.09 0.79
C LYS A 18 -10.24 -2.29 -0.44
N ARG A 19 -10.51 -0.99 -0.24
CA ARG A 19 -10.97 0.00 -1.22
C ARG A 19 -9.80 0.80 -1.79
N PHE A 20 -8.85 0.07 -2.37
CA PHE A 20 -7.53 0.62 -2.71
C PHE A 20 -7.57 1.67 -3.82
N LYS A 21 -8.41 1.50 -4.84
CA LYS A 21 -8.55 2.50 -5.91
C LYS A 21 -9.02 3.83 -5.34
N GLU A 22 -10.00 3.80 -4.44
CA GLU A 22 -10.55 5.02 -3.84
C GLU A 22 -9.55 5.68 -2.89
N ALA A 23 -8.74 4.90 -2.17
CA ALA A 23 -7.65 5.44 -1.34
C ALA A 23 -6.59 6.15 -2.20
N VAL A 24 -6.19 5.53 -3.32
CA VAL A 24 -5.26 6.13 -4.30
C VAL A 24 -5.84 7.41 -4.90
N GLU A 25 -7.07 7.37 -5.41
CA GLU A 25 -7.74 8.54 -6.00
C GLU A 25 -7.87 9.70 -4.99
N LEU A 26 -8.12 9.40 -3.72
CA LEU A 26 -8.20 10.39 -2.66
C LEU A 26 -6.85 11.09 -2.44
N CYS A 27 -5.75 10.33 -2.38
CA CYS A 27 -4.41 10.87 -2.22
C CYS A 27 -3.98 11.70 -3.44
N GLU A 28 -4.17 11.19 -4.66
CA GLU A 28 -3.84 11.92 -5.91
C GLU A 28 -4.63 13.23 -6.03
N TYR A 29 -5.92 13.18 -5.66
CA TYR A 29 -6.75 14.37 -5.61
C TYR A 29 -6.24 15.38 -4.57
N ALA A 30 -5.87 14.92 -3.38
CA ALA A 30 -5.39 15.78 -2.31
C ALA A 30 -4.04 16.45 -2.65
N ILE A 31 -3.15 15.73 -3.35
CA ILE A 31 -1.88 16.26 -3.86
C ILE A 31 -2.13 17.35 -4.93
N SER A 32 -3.02 17.09 -5.88
CA SER A 32 -3.25 17.99 -7.03
C SER A 32 -4.08 19.24 -6.70
N SER A 33 -4.86 19.23 -5.62
CA SER A 33 -5.91 20.23 -5.39
C SER A 33 -5.60 21.26 -4.29
N ALA A 34 -4.43 21.22 -3.65
CA ALA A 34 -4.03 22.16 -2.58
C ALA A 34 -5.14 22.41 -1.52
N VAL A 35 -5.84 21.35 -1.13
CA VAL A 35 -7.08 21.39 -0.31
C VAL A 35 -6.86 21.57 1.20
N TRP A 36 -5.59 21.75 1.59
CA TRP A 36 -5.12 21.71 2.97
C TRP A 36 -5.32 23.04 3.71
N GLN A 37 -5.30 22.97 5.04
CA GLN A 37 -5.34 24.17 5.88
C GLN A 37 -4.05 24.98 5.75
N PRO A 38 -4.11 26.32 5.88
CA PRO A 38 -2.95 27.18 5.80
C PRO A 38 -1.92 26.85 6.88
N GLY A 39 -0.67 26.66 6.49
CA GLY A 39 0.46 26.36 7.38
C GLY A 39 0.79 24.87 7.56
N MET A 40 0.03 23.95 6.94
CA MET A 40 0.25 22.49 7.02
C MET A 40 0.20 21.81 5.65
N GLU A 41 0.11 22.59 4.57
CA GLU A 41 -0.12 22.06 3.22
C GLU A 41 1.01 21.15 2.78
N ARG A 42 2.25 21.50 3.12
CA ARG A 42 3.43 20.74 2.72
C ARG A 42 3.51 19.37 3.39
N GLN A 43 3.38 19.32 4.71
CA GLN A 43 3.41 18.06 5.46
C GLN A 43 2.24 17.16 5.08
N SER A 44 1.08 17.75 4.81
CA SER A 44 -0.10 16.99 4.40
C SER A 44 0.05 16.44 2.98
N GLU A 45 0.66 17.20 2.05
CA GLU A 45 1.02 16.68 0.72
C GLU A 45 2.06 15.56 0.81
N ALA A 46 3.10 15.74 1.64
CA ALA A 46 4.10 14.70 1.86
C ALA A 46 3.49 13.42 2.45
N LEU A 47 2.56 13.55 3.41
CA LEU A 47 1.80 12.42 3.94
C LEU A 47 1.06 11.70 2.81
N CYS A 48 0.33 12.40 1.94
CA CYS A 48 -0.39 11.76 0.84
C CYS A 48 0.53 11.03 -0.13
N ARG A 49 1.69 11.63 -0.47
CA ARG A 49 2.70 10.99 -1.33
C ARG A 49 3.24 9.72 -0.70
N TRP A 50 3.52 9.76 0.60
CA TRP A 50 3.96 8.60 1.39
C TRP A 50 2.88 7.51 1.46
N THR A 51 1.63 7.88 1.77
CA THR A 51 0.49 6.95 1.81
C THR A 51 0.25 6.28 0.46
N LEU A 52 0.44 7.00 -0.66
CA LEU A 52 0.37 6.42 -2.00
C LEU A 52 1.40 5.29 -2.16
N ALA A 53 2.65 5.57 -1.77
CA ALA A 53 3.74 4.63 -1.87
C ALA A 53 3.53 3.40 -0.99
N GLU A 54 3.09 3.60 0.26
CA GLU A 54 2.76 2.50 1.16
C GLU A 54 1.60 1.65 0.67
N THR A 55 0.58 2.26 0.07
CA THR A 55 -0.55 1.51 -0.50
C THR A 55 -0.08 0.58 -1.61
N TYR A 56 0.77 1.07 -2.51
CA TYR A 56 1.33 0.22 -3.56
C TYR A 56 2.24 -0.88 -3.01
N PHE A 57 3.07 -0.58 -2.01
CA PHE A 57 4.04 -1.54 -1.50
C PHE A 57 3.46 -2.56 -0.51
N TYR A 58 2.75 -2.08 0.52
CA TYR A 58 2.24 -2.89 1.64
C TYR A 58 0.85 -3.46 1.42
N GLN A 59 0.07 -2.96 0.45
CA GLN A 59 -1.30 -3.45 0.23
C GLN A 59 -1.48 -4.12 -1.14
N ILE A 60 -0.93 -3.53 -2.19
CA ILE A 60 -1.13 -3.99 -3.58
C ILE A 60 0.05 -4.84 -4.08
N GLY A 61 1.25 -4.68 -3.55
CA GLY A 61 2.44 -5.38 -4.02
C GLY A 61 2.92 -4.93 -5.42
N ASP A 62 2.61 -3.70 -5.84
CA ASP A 62 3.02 -3.13 -7.13
C ASP A 62 4.34 -2.37 -6.98
N ALA A 63 5.45 -3.01 -7.32
CA ALA A 63 6.78 -2.45 -7.12
C ALA A 63 7.07 -1.22 -7.99
N LYS A 64 6.57 -1.19 -9.23
CA LYS A 64 6.80 -0.06 -10.16
C LYS A 64 6.16 1.20 -9.59
N LYS A 65 4.85 1.14 -9.28
CA LYS A 65 4.13 2.29 -8.72
C LYS A 65 4.61 2.66 -7.33
N ALA A 66 5.02 1.69 -6.51
CA ALA A 66 5.64 1.95 -5.22
C ALA A 66 6.95 2.74 -5.38
N ARG A 67 7.85 2.31 -6.27
CA ARG A 67 9.11 3.01 -6.55
C ARG A 67 8.88 4.43 -7.05
N ASP A 68 7.97 4.61 -8.01
CA ASP A 68 7.61 5.93 -8.54
C ASP A 68 7.08 6.86 -7.44
N SER A 69 6.20 6.34 -6.58
CA SER A 69 5.58 7.09 -5.49
C SER A 69 6.58 7.44 -4.38
N TYR A 70 7.44 6.50 -3.97
CA TYR A 70 8.50 6.79 -3.00
C TYR A 70 9.52 7.77 -3.58
N THR A 71 9.89 7.65 -4.85
CA THR A 71 10.79 8.60 -5.51
C THR A 71 10.20 10.00 -5.50
N ALA A 72 8.90 10.13 -5.83
CA ALA A 72 8.20 11.41 -5.79
C ALA A 72 8.10 11.98 -4.37
N PHE A 73 7.85 11.14 -3.36
CA PHE A 73 7.86 11.55 -1.96
C PHE A 73 9.24 12.02 -1.49
N LEU A 74 10.27 11.21 -1.69
CA LEU A 74 11.64 11.53 -1.27
C LEU A 74 12.12 12.81 -1.94
N LYS A 75 11.90 12.95 -3.25
CA LYS A 75 12.23 14.19 -3.97
C LYS A 75 11.49 15.40 -3.40
N TYR A 76 10.20 15.27 -3.11
CA TYR A 76 9.41 16.37 -2.53
C TYR A 76 9.98 16.85 -1.19
N VAL A 77 10.43 15.91 -0.34
CA VAL A 77 11.06 16.25 0.95
C VAL A 77 12.48 16.77 0.76
N ASP A 78 13.27 16.21 -0.16
CA ASP A 78 14.64 16.66 -0.47
C ASP A 78 14.66 18.11 -0.99
N ASP A 79 13.70 18.46 -1.85
CA ASP A 79 13.55 19.79 -2.43
C ASP A 79 13.30 20.85 -1.34
N ASP A 80 12.74 20.45 -0.18
CA ASP A 80 12.57 21.32 0.99
C ASP A 80 12.71 20.57 2.33
N MET A 81 13.95 20.31 2.72
CA MET A 81 14.30 19.65 3.99
C MET A 81 13.90 20.45 5.25
N SER A 82 13.39 21.68 5.11
CA SER A 82 12.88 22.45 6.27
C SER A 82 11.67 21.77 6.93
N MET A 83 10.95 20.94 6.18
CA MET A 83 9.85 20.11 6.68
C MET A 83 10.29 19.14 7.78
N LEU A 84 11.54 18.69 7.73
CA LEU A 84 12.16 17.79 8.71
C LEU A 84 12.82 18.55 9.88
N LYS A 85 12.80 19.88 9.87
CA LYS A 85 13.56 20.71 10.82
C LYS A 85 12.67 21.68 11.60
N ASN A 86 11.35 21.48 11.63
CA ASN A 86 10.43 22.44 12.22
C ASN A 86 10.44 22.38 13.77
N PRO A 87 11.15 23.32 14.44
CA PRO A 87 11.32 23.25 15.90
C PRO A 87 10.04 23.67 16.65
N SER A 88 9.06 24.24 15.95
CA SER A 88 7.79 24.71 16.53
C SER A 88 6.73 23.62 16.66
N ALA A 89 6.93 22.45 16.05
CA ALA A 89 6.03 21.30 16.13
C ALA A 89 6.81 19.96 16.21
N PRO A 90 7.40 19.63 17.38
CA PRO A 90 8.32 18.50 17.52
C PRO A 90 7.70 17.13 17.16
N THR A 91 6.42 16.91 17.46
CA THR A 91 5.72 15.67 17.13
C THR A 91 5.52 15.49 15.63
N LEU A 92 5.27 16.59 14.91
CA LEU A 92 5.14 16.57 13.45
C LEU A 92 6.51 16.37 12.80
N GLN A 93 7.55 17.00 13.36
CA GLN A 93 8.94 16.77 12.92
C GLN A 93 9.31 15.30 13.05
N GLU A 94 9.10 14.68 14.21
CA GLU A 94 9.39 13.26 14.44
C GLU A 94 8.65 12.35 13.46
N ALA A 95 7.35 12.58 13.24
CA ALA A 95 6.58 11.81 12.28
C ALA A 95 7.11 11.95 10.84
N MET A 96 7.51 13.16 10.43
CA MET A 96 8.09 13.42 9.12
C MET A 96 9.47 12.75 8.94
N GLU A 97 10.32 12.81 9.97
CA GLU A 97 11.61 12.12 9.98
C GLU A 97 11.42 10.60 9.88
N ASP A 98 10.47 10.04 10.63
CA ASP A 98 10.16 8.60 10.59
C ASP A 98 9.63 8.17 9.22
N MET A 99 8.73 8.94 8.61
CA MET A 99 8.24 8.69 7.24
C MET A 99 9.38 8.73 6.23
N TYR A 100 10.27 9.71 6.33
CA TYR A 100 11.42 9.85 5.44
C TYR A 100 12.41 8.67 5.58
N VAL A 101 12.80 8.33 6.81
CA VAL A 101 13.69 7.20 7.10
C VAL A 101 13.07 5.89 6.62
N LYS A 102 11.77 5.69 6.86
CA LYS A 102 11.05 4.50 6.40
C LYS A 102 10.97 4.42 4.88
N ALA A 103 10.68 5.53 4.19
CA ALA A 103 10.66 5.57 2.73
C ALA A 103 12.03 5.25 2.12
N CYS A 104 13.12 5.72 2.72
CA CYS A 104 14.47 5.32 2.32
C CYS A 104 14.70 3.81 2.49
N ALA A 105 14.28 3.24 3.63
CA ALA A 105 14.41 1.80 3.86
C ALA A 105 13.57 0.97 2.87
N ASP A 106 12.32 1.37 2.63
CA ASP A 106 11.42 0.72 1.69
C ASP A 106 11.93 0.84 0.23
N MET A 107 12.49 2.00 -0.17
CA MET A 107 13.18 2.14 -1.46
C MET A 107 14.45 1.30 -1.56
N GLY A 108 15.18 1.12 -0.45
CA GLY A 108 16.28 0.17 -0.37
C GLY A 108 15.79 -1.24 -0.72
N GLN A 109 14.71 -1.71 -0.09
CA GLN A 109 14.13 -3.04 -0.42
C GLN A 109 13.70 -3.16 -1.89
N LEU A 110 13.29 -2.05 -2.50
CA LEU A 110 12.89 -1.99 -3.90
C LEU A 110 14.04 -1.70 -4.87
N ALA A 111 15.29 -1.60 -4.40
CA ALA A 111 16.44 -1.25 -5.22
C ALA A 111 16.73 -2.29 -6.32
N VAL A 112 17.30 -1.84 -7.44
CA VAL A 112 17.70 -2.70 -8.57
C VAL A 112 19.19 -2.98 -8.60
N SER A 113 19.95 -2.48 -7.62
CA SER A 113 21.37 -2.77 -7.46
C SER A 113 21.85 -2.56 -6.02
N TYR A 114 23.03 -3.11 -5.71
CA TYR A 114 23.71 -2.86 -4.45
C TYR A 114 23.99 -1.38 -4.17
N ASP A 115 24.41 -0.64 -5.20
CA ASP A 115 24.77 0.78 -5.05
C ASP A 115 23.52 1.62 -4.79
N GLU A 116 22.41 1.31 -5.46
CA GLU A 116 21.13 1.96 -5.19
C GLU A 116 20.65 1.65 -3.76
N TYR A 117 20.69 0.39 -3.33
CA TYR A 117 20.34 0.00 -1.96
C TYR A 117 21.13 0.82 -0.94
N ALA A 118 22.45 0.80 -1.04
CA ALA A 118 23.33 1.52 -0.11
C ALA A 118 23.06 3.02 -0.13
N SER A 119 22.81 3.61 -1.31
CA SER A 119 22.51 5.03 -1.44
C SER A 119 21.28 5.45 -0.64
N TYR A 120 20.20 4.66 -0.64
CA TYR A 120 18.99 4.98 0.12
C TYR A 120 19.18 4.73 1.62
N ILE A 121 19.87 3.66 2.01
CA ILE A 121 20.15 3.41 3.43
C ILE A 121 21.00 4.55 4.02
N HIS A 122 22.09 4.94 3.36
CA HIS A 122 22.92 6.07 3.82
C HIS A 122 22.19 7.42 3.76
N LYS A 123 21.27 7.60 2.81
CA LYS A 123 20.42 8.80 2.77
C LYS A 123 19.59 8.96 4.04
N SER A 124 19.09 7.87 4.61
CA SER A 124 18.34 7.91 5.88
C SER A 124 19.20 8.42 7.06
N GLU A 125 20.51 8.14 7.04
CA GLU A 125 21.46 8.55 8.09
C GLU A 125 21.64 10.06 8.20
N THR A 126 21.34 10.80 7.13
CA THR A 126 21.39 12.27 7.13
C THR A 126 20.32 12.90 8.02
N VAL A 127 19.30 12.12 8.41
CA VAL A 127 18.17 12.56 9.23
C VAL A 127 18.19 11.88 10.60
N ARG A 128 18.35 10.55 10.66
CA ARG A 128 18.42 9.79 11.91
C ARG A 128 19.48 8.68 11.82
N PRO A 129 20.16 8.32 12.93
CA PRO A 129 21.02 7.14 12.96
C PRO A 129 20.27 5.87 12.56
N LEU A 130 20.94 4.95 11.86
CA LEU A 130 20.34 3.67 11.51
C LEU A 130 19.88 2.89 12.74
N THR A 131 18.67 2.34 12.65
CA THR A 131 18.19 1.35 13.62
C THR A 131 19.05 0.09 13.57
N GLN A 132 19.08 -0.70 14.65
CA GLN A 132 19.83 -1.96 14.66
C GLN A 132 19.37 -2.92 13.56
N LYS A 133 18.06 -2.95 13.26
CA LYS A 133 17.51 -3.74 12.14
C LYS A 133 18.11 -3.31 10.81
N ALA A 134 18.14 -2.01 10.53
CA ALA A 134 18.69 -1.47 9.29
C ALA A 134 20.20 -1.72 9.18
N LYS A 135 20.96 -1.60 10.27
CA LYS A 135 22.39 -1.96 10.32
C LYS A 135 22.62 -3.43 9.98
N ASN A 136 21.90 -4.34 10.64
CA ASN A 136 22.02 -5.77 10.37
C ASN A 136 21.67 -6.12 8.91
N GLN A 137 20.67 -5.45 8.33
CA GLN A 137 20.31 -5.64 6.93
C GLN A 137 21.40 -5.11 5.99
N LEU A 138 21.94 -3.92 6.25
CA LEU A 138 23.05 -3.36 5.49
C LEU A 138 24.29 -4.27 5.56
N GLU A 139 24.68 -4.72 6.75
CA GLU A 139 25.80 -5.65 6.96
C GLU A 139 25.60 -6.96 6.19
N ALA A 140 24.38 -7.51 6.16
CA ALA A 140 24.08 -8.71 5.39
C ALA A 140 24.20 -8.49 3.87
N VAL A 141 23.69 -7.36 3.38
CA VAL A 141 23.79 -6.98 1.95
C VAL A 141 25.25 -6.74 1.56
N GLU A 142 26.03 -6.04 2.38
CA GLU A 142 27.46 -5.81 2.17
C GLU A 142 28.27 -7.11 2.22
N TYR A 143 27.93 -8.02 3.14
CA TYR A 143 28.52 -9.35 3.20
C TYR A 143 28.28 -10.10 1.89
N ASN A 144 27.03 -10.16 1.42
CA ASN A 144 26.69 -10.83 0.16
C ASN A 144 27.44 -10.21 -1.03
N ARG A 145 27.56 -8.87 -1.07
CA ARG A 145 28.34 -8.16 -2.10
C ARG A 145 29.80 -8.57 -2.08
N ALA A 146 30.43 -8.60 -0.89
CA ALA A 146 31.83 -8.96 -0.72
C ALA A 146 32.12 -10.42 -1.12
N HIS A 147 31.13 -11.30 -1.05
CA HIS A 147 31.23 -12.70 -1.43
C HIS A 147 30.81 -12.98 -2.89
N GLY A 148 30.55 -11.93 -3.69
CA GLY A 148 30.26 -12.06 -5.12
C GLY A 148 28.87 -12.62 -5.42
N MET A 149 27.92 -12.52 -4.48
CA MET A 149 26.53 -12.90 -4.75
C MET A 149 25.87 -11.91 -5.72
N SER A 150 24.92 -12.38 -6.51
CA SER A 150 24.19 -11.51 -7.43
C SER A 150 23.20 -10.63 -6.67
N TRP A 151 22.79 -9.50 -7.25
CA TRP A 151 21.72 -8.69 -6.68
C TRP A 151 20.41 -9.48 -6.57
N CYS A 152 20.13 -10.34 -7.56
CA CYS A 152 18.97 -11.25 -7.56
C CYS A 152 18.92 -12.10 -6.28
N ASP A 153 20.05 -12.70 -5.88
CA ASP A 153 20.11 -13.52 -4.67
C ASP A 153 19.78 -12.72 -3.40
N ASN A 154 20.14 -11.44 -3.36
CA ASN A 154 19.82 -10.56 -2.24
C ASN A 154 18.33 -10.21 -2.21
N VAL A 155 17.75 -9.89 -3.37
CA VAL A 155 16.32 -9.62 -3.48
C VAL A 155 15.52 -10.83 -3.01
N VAL A 156 15.92 -12.06 -3.37
CA VAL A 156 15.30 -13.29 -2.88
C VAL A 156 15.40 -13.40 -1.35
N GLN A 157 16.60 -13.22 -0.78
CA GLN A 157 16.79 -13.31 0.68
C GLN A 157 15.97 -12.27 1.44
N LEU A 158 15.92 -11.03 0.95
CA LEU A 158 15.14 -9.96 1.56
C LEU A 158 13.63 -10.24 1.42
N ALA A 159 13.17 -10.72 0.27
CA ALA A 159 11.77 -11.13 0.08
C ALA A 159 11.38 -12.29 1.00
N GLU A 160 12.25 -13.28 1.18
CA GLU A 160 12.04 -14.38 2.13
C GLU A 160 11.96 -13.88 3.57
N LEU A 161 12.77 -12.90 3.96
CA LEU A 161 12.75 -12.33 5.30
C LEU A 161 11.40 -11.66 5.58
N GLU A 162 10.89 -10.88 4.64
CA GLU A 162 9.56 -10.26 4.76
C GLU A 162 8.45 -11.33 4.76
N ALA A 163 8.59 -12.39 3.94
CA ALA A 163 7.64 -13.51 3.92
C ALA A 163 7.63 -14.35 5.21
N LYS A 164 8.78 -14.65 5.83
CA LYS A 164 8.87 -15.43 7.09
C LYS A 164 8.23 -14.69 8.27
N THR A 165 8.17 -13.37 8.22
CA THR A 165 7.46 -12.55 9.22
C THR A 165 5.94 -12.82 9.18
N VAL A 166 5.42 -13.38 8.08
CA VAL A 166 4.02 -13.83 7.95
C VAL A 166 3.74 -15.09 8.76
N GLU A 167 4.67 -16.04 8.82
CA GLU A 167 4.53 -17.29 9.59
C GLU A 167 4.44 -17.03 11.10
N SER A 168 4.99 -15.92 11.58
CA SER A 168 4.84 -15.44 12.97
C SER A 168 3.51 -14.73 13.27
N GLY A 169 2.55 -14.73 12.32
CA GLY A 169 1.19 -14.22 12.51
C GLY A 169 0.93 -12.82 11.95
N SER A 170 1.88 -12.20 11.24
CA SER A 170 1.69 -10.89 10.59
C SER A 170 1.50 -11.02 9.07
N VAL A 171 0.27 -11.23 8.61
CA VAL A 171 -0.10 -11.35 7.18
C VAL A 171 0.24 -10.10 6.35
N GLU A 172 0.61 -9.00 7.01
CA GLU A 172 0.85 -7.67 6.44
C GLU A 172 2.11 -7.55 5.56
N ARG A 173 3.04 -8.51 5.59
CA ARG A 173 4.33 -8.42 4.87
C ARG A 173 4.42 -9.19 3.55
N LEU A 174 3.47 -10.05 3.26
CA LEU A 174 3.42 -10.78 1.99
C LEU A 174 3.40 -9.87 0.74
N PRO A 175 2.67 -8.73 0.72
CA PRO A 175 2.69 -7.81 -0.42
C PRO A 175 4.09 -7.24 -0.71
N CYS A 176 4.91 -7.04 0.33
CA CYS A 176 6.29 -6.55 0.18
C CYS A 176 7.16 -7.58 -0.53
N ALA A 177 7.14 -8.83 -0.06
CA ALA A 177 7.89 -9.92 -0.68
C ALA A 177 7.49 -10.10 -2.16
N VAL A 178 6.20 -9.98 -2.46
CA VAL A 178 5.68 -10.03 -3.83
C VAL A 178 6.19 -8.86 -4.67
N ALA A 179 6.11 -7.63 -4.17
CA ALA A 179 6.66 -6.45 -4.85
C ALA A 179 8.16 -6.63 -5.14
N MET A 180 8.94 -7.06 -4.16
CA MET A 180 10.38 -7.32 -4.34
C MET A 180 10.66 -8.36 -5.42
N SER A 181 9.94 -9.49 -5.42
CA SER A 181 10.10 -10.49 -6.48
C SER A 181 9.70 -9.98 -7.86
N SER A 182 8.72 -9.07 -7.94
CA SER A 182 8.28 -8.48 -9.21
C SER A 182 9.33 -7.56 -9.85
N LEU A 183 10.35 -7.13 -9.10
CA LEU A 183 11.46 -6.36 -9.66
C LEU A 183 12.15 -7.10 -10.82
N PHE A 184 12.25 -8.43 -10.73
CA PHE A 184 12.84 -9.26 -11.79
C PHE A 184 12.08 -9.16 -13.12
N LEU A 185 10.78 -8.86 -13.07
CA LEU A 185 9.93 -8.75 -14.25
C LEU A 185 9.93 -7.33 -14.83
N LEU A 186 10.26 -6.34 -14.00
CA LEU A 186 10.05 -4.92 -14.27
C LEU A 186 11.34 -4.18 -14.66
N PHE A 187 12.48 -4.68 -14.20
CA PHE A 187 13.76 -3.97 -14.30
C PHE A 187 14.78 -4.87 -14.99
N PRO A 188 15.03 -4.67 -16.30
CA PRO A 188 15.99 -5.49 -17.06
C PRO A 188 17.44 -5.31 -16.56
N GLU A 189 17.72 -4.29 -15.76
CA GLU A 189 18.99 -4.11 -15.05
C GLU A 189 19.26 -5.24 -14.05
N ILE A 190 18.19 -5.92 -13.58
CA ILE A 190 18.30 -7.10 -12.75
C ILE A 190 18.37 -8.32 -13.67
N ASP A 191 19.60 -8.78 -13.94
CA ASP A 191 19.87 -9.98 -14.75
C ASP A 191 19.42 -11.25 -14.00
N ALA A 192 18.11 -11.51 -14.04
CA ALA A 192 17.49 -12.61 -13.32
C ALA A 192 17.41 -13.87 -14.19
N PRO A 193 17.85 -15.04 -13.69
CA PRO A 193 17.66 -16.31 -14.39
C PRO A 193 16.19 -16.65 -14.59
N VAL A 194 15.89 -17.40 -15.65
CA VAL A 194 14.54 -17.79 -16.08
C VAL A 194 13.69 -18.39 -14.95
N ASP A 195 14.29 -19.17 -14.05
CA ASP A 195 13.55 -19.77 -12.93
C ASP A 195 13.08 -18.73 -11.90
N LEU A 196 13.86 -17.67 -11.65
CA LEU A 196 13.44 -16.56 -10.80
C LEU A 196 12.35 -15.72 -11.46
N LEU A 197 12.42 -15.51 -12.79
CA LEU A 197 11.36 -14.85 -13.56
C LEU A 197 10.04 -15.63 -13.46
N ARG A 198 10.08 -16.96 -13.64
CA ARG A 198 8.90 -17.83 -13.49
C ARG A 198 8.32 -17.80 -12.08
N MET A 199 9.18 -17.83 -11.08
CA MET A 199 8.78 -17.75 -9.69
C MET A 199 8.12 -16.39 -9.39
N ALA A 200 8.74 -15.27 -9.77
CA ALA A 200 8.20 -13.93 -9.56
C ALA A 200 6.82 -13.78 -10.20
N LEU A 201 6.69 -14.22 -11.45
CA LEU A 201 5.43 -14.19 -12.19
C LEU A 201 4.33 -15.01 -11.50
N THR A 202 4.67 -16.22 -11.03
CA THR A 202 3.73 -17.09 -10.32
C THR A 202 3.31 -16.47 -9.00
N ASN A 203 4.28 -15.99 -8.22
CA ASN A 203 4.04 -15.36 -6.92
C ASN A 203 3.15 -14.12 -7.06
N TYR A 204 3.47 -13.24 -8.01
CA TYR A 204 2.71 -12.02 -8.26
C TYR A 204 1.29 -12.31 -8.74
N SER A 205 1.12 -13.21 -9.71
CA SER A 205 -0.20 -13.57 -10.24
C SER A 205 -1.08 -14.24 -9.18
N SER A 206 -0.53 -15.18 -8.42
CA SER A 206 -1.24 -15.84 -7.31
C SER A 206 -1.60 -14.85 -6.20
N PHE A 207 -0.69 -13.93 -5.88
CA PHE A 207 -0.95 -12.91 -4.88
C PHE A 207 -2.10 -11.99 -5.29
N VAL A 208 -2.12 -11.49 -6.53
CA VAL A 208 -3.20 -10.64 -7.04
C VAL A 208 -4.56 -11.34 -6.95
N CYS A 209 -4.64 -12.60 -7.42
CA CYS A 209 -5.87 -13.39 -7.30
C CYS A 209 -6.31 -13.57 -5.84
N ARG A 210 -5.36 -13.84 -4.93
CA ARG A 210 -5.64 -13.98 -3.50
C ARG A 210 -6.13 -12.68 -2.88
N LEU A 211 -5.48 -11.55 -3.18
CA LEU A 211 -5.85 -10.22 -2.68
C LEU A 211 -7.29 -9.86 -3.07
N ILE A 212 -7.68 -10.16 -4.32
CA ILE A 212 -9.05 -9.95 -4.80
C ILE A 212 -10.03 -10.88 -4.10
N GLY A 213 -9.70 -12.17 -3.97
CA GLY A 213 -10.52 -13.14 -3.25
C GLY A 213 -10.78 -12.71 -1.81
N GLU A 214 -9.73 -12.28 -1.10
CA GLU A 214 -9.83 -11.74 0.26
C GLU A 214 -10.70 -10.48 0.32
N SER A 215 -10.57 -9.57 -0.64
CA SER A 215 -11.39 -8.36 -0.72
C SER A 215 -12.88 -8.69 -0.93
N ILE A 216 -13.21 -9.61 -1.85
CA ILE A 216 -14.59 -10.06 -2.10
C ILE A 216 -15.19 -10.70 -0.85
N LEU A 217 -14.44 -11.60 -0.19
CA LEU A 217 -14.88 -12.26 1.04
C LEU A 217 -15.07 -11.25 2.19
N HIS A 218 -14.17 -10.27 2.31
CA HIS A 218 -14.29 -9.21 3.29
C HIS A 218 -15.55 -8.35 3.07
N CYS A 219 -15.82 -7.93 1.83
CA CYS A 219 -17.04 -7.20 1.49
C CYS A 219 -18.29 -8.01 1.83
N ALA A 220 -18.32 -9.30 1.47
CA ALA A 220 -19.43 -10.20 1.76
C ALA A 220 -19.66 -10.36 3.28
N ALA A 221 -18.60 -10.57 4.06
CA ALA A 221 -18.67 -10.72 5.50
C ALA A 221 -19.18 -9.45 6.21
N MET A 222 -18.83 -8.28 5.69
CA MET A 222 -19.28 -6.99 6.22
C MET A 222 -20.66 -6.57 5.70
N GLY A 223 -21.29 -7.35 4.81
CA GLY A 223 -22.55 -6.98 4.17
C GLY A 223 -22.43 -5.74 3.28
N HIS A 224 -21.24 -5.46 2.76
CA HIS A 224 -20.96 -4.33 1.89
C HIS A 224 -20.91 -4.77 0.42
N PRO A 225 -21.41 -3.94 -0.52
CA PRO A 225 -21.32 -4.25 -1.93
C PRO A 225 -19.86 -4.29 -2.38
N ALA A 226 -19.51 -5.33 -3.12
CA ALA A 226 -18.24 -5.44 -3.82
C ALA A 226 -18.20 -4.39 -4.94
N ASN A 227 -17.12 -3.59 -5.00
CA ASN A 227 -16.91 -2.61 -6.07
C ASN A 227 -16.04 -3.23 -7.18
N PRO A 228 -16.60 -3.55 -8.37
CA PRO A 228 -15.85 -4.15 -9.46
C PRO A 228 -14.68 -3.28 -9.95
N ASP A 229 -14.77 -1.96 -9.78
CA ASP A 229 -13.72 -1.03 -10.21
C ASP A 229 -12.44 -1.16 -9.38
N ASN A 230 -12.55 -1.50 -8.08
CA ASN A 230 -11.37 -1.80 -7.26
C ASN A 230 -10.63 -3.02 -7.79
N TYR A 231 -11.37 -4.02 -8.25
CA TYR A 231 -10.77 -5.25 -8.76
C TYR A 231 -10.12 -5.03 -10.11
N ARG A 232 -10.81 -4.30 -11.01
CA ARG A 232 -10.24 -3.88 -12.29
C ARG A 232 -8.94 -3.12 -12.10
N PHE A 233 -8.90 -2.15 -11.18
CA PHE A 233 -7.70 -1.38 -10.89
C PHE A 233 -6.48 -2.25 -10.53
N ILE A 234 -6.65 -3.28 -9.69
CA ILE A 234 -5.55 -4.19 -9.32
C ILE A 234 -5.19 -5.12 -10.49
N PHE A 235 -6.19 -5.71 -11.15
CA PHE A 235 -5.93 -6.62 -12.29
C PHE A 235 -5.29 -5.91 -13.48
N GLU A 236 -5.66 -4.65 -13.76
CA GLU A 236 -5.09 -3.86 -14.85
C GLU A 236 -3.60 -3.62 -14.62
N GLY A 237 -3.18 -3.31 -13.39
CA GLY A 237 -1.76 -3.23 -13.05
C GLY A 237 -1.02 -4.54 -13.30
N ALA A 238 -1.63 -5.66 -12.90
CA ALA A 238 -1.00 -6.96 -13.06
C ALA A 238 -0.93 -7.45 -14.52
N ILE A 239 -1.98 -7.20 -15.30
CA ILE A 239 -2.02 -7.50 -16.72
C ILE A 239 -1.02 -6.63 -17.49
N ALA A 240 -0.89 -5.35 -17.12
CA ALA A 240 0.10 -4.46 -17.72
C ALA A 240 1.53 -4.97 -17.46
N LEU A 241 1.86 -5.31 -16.21
CA LEU A 241 3.17 -5.85 -15.84
C LEU A 241 3.51 -7.14 -16.60
N THR A 242 2.56 -8.07 -16.70
CA THR A 242 2.77 -9.33 -17.44
C THR A 242 2.83 -9.12 -18.96
N GLY A 243 2.15 -8.10 -19.48
CA GLY A 243 2.21 -7.69 -20.89
C GLY A 243 3.55 -7.06 -21.26
N GLU A 244 4.03 -6.09 -20.47
CA GLU A 244 5.35 -5.47 -20.66
C GLU A 244 6.45 -6.55 -20.70
N PHE A 245 6.41 -7.53 -19.78
CA PHE A 245 7.36 -8.65 -19.78
C PHE A 245 7.26 -9.58 -21.01
N LEU A 246 6.07 -9.77 -21.58
CA LEU A 246 5.86 -10.60 -22.77
C LEU A 246 6.40 -9.96 -24.04
N ASP A 247 6.30 -8.63 -24.14
CA ASP A 247 6.79 -7.86 -25.28
C ASP A 247 8.33 -7.80 -25.28
N ASP A 248 8.95 -7.72 -24.10
CA ASP A 248 10.40 -7.69 -23.93
C ASP A 248 11.08 -9.07 -24.12
N MET A 249 10.36 -10.16 -23.84
CA MET A 249 10.86 -11.52 -23.98
C MET A 249 10.02 -12.33 -24.97
N GLU A 250 10.40 -12.29 -26.25
CA GLU A 250 9.77 -13.09 -27.31
C GLU A 250 9.61 -14.55 -26.83
N THR A 251 8.37 -14.98 -26.62
CA THR A 251 7.93 -16.36 -26.35
C THR A 251 8.24 -16.98 -24.97
N HIS A 252 7.94 -16.28 -23.88
CA HIS A 252 7.87 -16.93 -22.56
C HIS A 252 6.48 -17.54 -22.28
N ALA A 253 6.30 -18.85 -22.56
CA ALA A 253 5.01 -19.56 -22.41
C ALA A 253 4.37 -19.41 -21.01
N ALA A 254 5.19 -19.36 -19.95
CA ALA A 254 4.69 -19.18 -18.58
C ALA A 254 4.07 -17.79 -18.36
N ALA A 255 4.62 -16.73 -19.00
CA ALA A 255 4.09 -15.37 -18.91
C ALA A 255 2.72 -15.26 -19.59
N LYS A 256 2.57 -15.92 -20.75
CA LYS A 256 1.29 -16.01 -21.43
C LYS A 256 0.25 -16.75 -20.59
N GLU A 257 0.62 -17.90 -20.03
CA GLU A 257 -0.27 -18.67 -19.14
C GLU A 257 -0.70 -17.85 -17.90
N ALA A 258 0.23 -17.11 -17.29
CA ALA A 258 -0.08 -16.23 -16.17
C ALA A 258 -1.02 -15.09 -16.56
N GLN A 259 -0.79 -14.44 -17.71
CA GLN A 259 -1.65 -13.39 -18.23
C GLN A 259 -3.06 -13.93 -18.53
N ASP A 260 -3.16 -15.09 -19.19
CA ASP A 260 -4.44 -15.74 -19.48
C ASP A 260 -5.21 -16.07 -18.19
N LYS A 261 -4.51 -16.58 -17.16
CA LYS A 261 -5.09 -16.81 -15.82
C LYS A 261 -5.58 -15.52 -15.16
N LEU A 262 -4.82 -14.43 -15.24
CA LEU A 262 -5.23 -13.13 -14.70
C LEU A 262 -6.46 -12.60 -15.43
N ILE A 263 -6.53 -12.71 -16.75
CA ILE A 263 -7.68 -12.30 -17.54
C ILE A 263 -8.92 -13.13 -17.19
N ALA A 264 -8.78 -14.46 -17.08
CA ALA A 264 -9.86 -15.34 -16.67
C ALA A 264 -10.36 -15.01 -15.25
N ALA A 265 -9.44 -14.86 -14.29
CA ALA A 265 -9.76 -14.50 -12.91
C ALA A 265 -10.42 -13.12 -12.79
N LYS A 266 -9.97 -12.15 -13.60
CA LYS A 266 -10.59 -10.82 -13.70
C LYS A 266 -12.05 -10.93 -14.12
N ASN A 267 -12.33 -11.66 -15.21
CA ASN A 267 -13.68 -11.82 -15.73
C ASN A 267 -14.58 -12.52 -14.71
N GLU A 268 -14.11 -13.62 -14.11
CA GLU A 268 -14.85 -14.34 -13.06
C GLU A 268 -15.14 -13.47 -11.83
N SER A 269 -14.16 -12.68 -11.38
CA SER A 269 -14.31 -11.80 -10.21
C SER A 269 -15.31 -10.68 -10.47
N ILE A 270 -15.28 -10.10 -11.68
CA ILE A 270 -16.26 -9.09 -12.12
C ILE A 270 -17.66 -9.71 -12.13
N ASP A 271 -17.83 -10.91 -12.69
CA ASP A 271 -19.13 -11.59 -12.74
C ASP A 271 -19.66 -11.90 -11.33
N LYS A 272 -18.81 -12.42 -10.43
CA LYS A 272 -19.17 -12.65 -9.02
C LYS A 272 -19.56 -11.35 -8.31
N SER A 273 -18.80 -10.27 -8.50
CA SER A 273 -19.11 -8.97 -7.89
C SER A 273 -20.44 -8.40 -8.36
N ASN A 274 -20.78 -8.57 -9.64
CA ASN A 274 -22.09 -8.21 -10.17
C ASN A 274 -23.19 -9.09 -9.53
N PHE A 275 -22.96 -10.40 -9.38
CA PHE A 275 -23.92 -11.29 -8.71
C PHE A 275 -24.19 -10.88 -7.25
N PHE A 276 -23.15 -10.52 -6.48
CA PHE A 276 -23.34 -10.02 -5.12
C PHE A 276 -24.07 -8.67 -5.06
N ASN A 277 -23.90 -7.80 -6.06
CA ASN A 277 -24.67 -6.56 -6.19
C ASN A 277 -26.15 -6.82 -6.55
N TYR A 278 -26.46 -7.84 -7.36
CA TYR A 278 -27.84 -8.19 -7.72
C TYR A 278 -28.58 -9.02 -6.64
N GLY A 279 -27.87 -9.87 -5.89
CA GLY A 279 -28.46 -10.70 -4.83
C GLY A 279 -28.88 -9.94 -3.57
N TYR A 280 -28.30 -8.76 -3.31
CA TYR A 280 -28.62 -7.92 -2.15
C TYR A 280 -29.67 -6.83 -2.43
N ALA A 281 -30.00 -6.57 -3.69
CA ALA A 281 -31.08 -5.64 -4.05
C ALA A 281 -32.48 -6.13 -3.61
N SER A 282 -32.63 -7.39 -3.19
CA SER A 282 -33.90 -7.98 -2.76
C SER A 282 -34.06 -8.17 -1.25
N VAL A 283 -33.02 -7.95 -0.44
CA VAL A 283 -33.07 -8.10 1.03
C VAL A 283 -32.07 -7.15 1.71
N SER A 284 -32.42 -5.87 1.81
CA SER A 284 -31.70 -4.95 2.70
C SER A 284 -32.23 -5.08 4.15
N PRO A 285 -31.38 -5.34 5.16
CA PRO A 285 -31.80 -5.25 6.56
C PRO A 285 -32.06 -3.78 6.94
N PRO A 286 -33.12 -3.49 7.71
CA PRO A 286 -33.37 -2.15 8.23
C PRO A 286 -32.35 -1.86 9.33
N GLY A 287 -31.27 -1.14 8.99
CA GLY A 287 -30.24 -0.76 9.96
C GLY A 287 -28.89 -0.33 9.40
N ALA A 288 -28.63 -0.41 8.10
CA ALA A 288 -27.38 0.06 7.49
C ALA A 288 -27.32 1.61 7.39
N SER A 289 -27.38 2.30 8.52
CA SER A 289 -27.05 3.72 8.62
C SER A 289 -25.53 3.88 8.57
N GLY A 290 -24.98 4.21 7.39
CA GLY A 290 -23.56 4.55 7.26
C GLY A 290 -22.95 4.33 5.88
N PHE A 291 -23.63 3.62 4.96
CA PHE A 291 -23.10 3.43 3.62
C PHE A 291 -23.30 4.69 2.78
N ILE A 292 -22.19 5.34 2.42
CA ILE A 292 -22.13 6.39 1.40
C ILE A 292 -21.67 5.70 0.10
N PRO A 293 -22.55 5.51 -0.89
CA PRO A 293 -22.21 4.97 -2.20
C PRO A 293 -21.01 5.70 -2.85
N PRO A 294 -20.19 5.04 -3.68
CA PRO A 294 -18.99 5.65 -4.29
C PRO A 294 -19.24 6.98 -5.03
N LEU A 295 -20.37 7.08 -5.74
CA LEU A 295 -20.82 8.33 -6.37
C LEU A 295 -21.11 9.43 -5.33
N ILE A 296 -21.74 9.07 -4.23
CA ILE A 296 -22.05 9.98 -3.12
C ILE A 296 -20.77 10.32 -2.35
N LEU A 297 -19.77 9.44 -2.25
CA LEU A 297 -18.50 9.74 -1.59
C LEU A 297 -17.69 10.75 -2.41
N LYS A 298 -17.61 10.56 -3.74
CA LYS A 298 -16.96 11.51 -4.65
C LYS A 298 -17.68 12.86 -4.67
N GLU A 299 -19.02 12.87 -4.64
CA GLU A 299 -19.80 14.10 -4.54
C GLU A 299 -19.72 14.76 -3.15
N GLN A 300 -19.72 14.00 -2.06
CA GLN A 300 -19.57 14.53 -0.70
C GLN A 300 -18.17 15.07 -0.45
N ILE A 301 -17.14 14.39 -0.96
CA ILE A 301 -15.77 14.93 -1.01
C ILE A 301 -15.83 16.25 -1.76
N LYS A 302 -16.34 16.30 -3.00
CA LYS A 302 -16.47 17.56 -3.77
C LYS A 302 -17.29 18.65 -3.06
N GLN A 303 -18.42 18.31 -2.42
CA GLN A 303 -19.34 19.25 -1.76
C GLN A 303 -18.76 19.78 -0.44
N ASN A 304 -18.07 18.96 0.34
CA ASN A 304 -17.39 19.38 1.57
C ASN A 304 -16.11 20.19 1.27
N LEU A 305 -15.54 20.03 0.08
CA LEU A 305 -14.38 20.77 -0.39
C LEU A 305 -14.72 22.14 -0.99
N SER A 306 -15.94 22.32 -1.50
CA SER A 306 -16.39 23.55 -2.19
C SER A 306 -17.17 24.53 -1.32
N ARG A 307 -17.40 24.24 -0.03
CA ARG A 307 -18.05 25.20 0.89
C ARG A 307 -17.07 26.32 1.29
N PRO A 308 -17.32 27.59 0.90
CA PRO A 308 -16.67 28.72 1.53
C PRO A 308 -17.09 28.77 2.99
N GLY A 309 -16.16 29.09 3.89
CA GLY A 309 -16.37 29.01 5.34
C GLY A 309 -17.69 29.61 5.80
N VAL A 310 -18.58 28.76 6.32
CA VAL A 310 -19.74 29.22 7.08
C VAL A 310 -19.43 28.97 8.55
N ALA A 311 -19.13 30.07 9.24
CA ALA A 311 -19.16 30.15 10.69
C ALA A 311 -20.55 29.72 11.18
N GLY A 312 -20.61 28.63 11.94
CA GLY A 312 -21.87 28.10 12.45
C GLY A 312 -21.71 26.71 13.04
N MET A 313 -21.06 26.62 14.20
CA MET A 313 -21.12 25.43 15.05
C MET A 313 -22.58 25.12 15.43
N PRO A 314 -23.06 23.88 15.30
CA PRO A 314 -24.02 23.35 16.23
C PRO A 314 -23.28 22.89 17.50
N LYS A 315 -23.56 23.56 18.61
CA LYS A 315 -23.22 23.05 19.95
C LYS A 315 -24.03 21.78 20.22
N ALA A 316 -23.35 20.65 20.36
CA ALA A 316 -23.75 19.45 21.10
C ALA A 316 -22.46 18.63 21.24
N GLY A 317 -21.94 18.33 22.43
CA GLY A 317 -22.57 17.55 23.47
C GLY A 317 -21.63 16.37 23.73
N CYS A 318 -20.90 16.43 24.84
CA CYS A 318 -20.06 15.40 25.47
C CYS A 318 -19.74 14.12 24.67
N LEU A 319 -18.48 13.97 24.23
CA LEU A 319 -17.77 12.69 24.32
C LEU A 319 -16.41 12.96 24.98
N PRO A 320 -16.03 12.24 26.05
CA PRO A 320 -14.85 12.57 26.82
C PRO A 320 -13.56 12.23 26.06
N ALA A 321 -12.62 13.17 26.14
CA ALA A 321 -11.23 12.96 25.83
C ALA A 321 -10.65 11.83 26.68
N VAL A 322 -10.23 10.74 26.03
CA VAL A 322 -9.11 9.90 26.47
C VAL A 322 -8.28 9.60 25.22
N ILE A 323 -7.19 10.33 25.08
CA ILE A 323 -6.07 10.00 24.20
C ILE A 323 -5.23 8.96 24.95
N MET A 324 -4.80 7.90 24.26
CA MET A 324 -3.41 7.41 24.17
C MET A 324 -3.29 5.88 24.14
N ILE A 325 -2.62 5.41 23.09
CA ILE A 325 -1.54 4.41 23.13
C ILE A 325 -1.85 3.16 23.96
N ALA A 326 -2.46 2.15 23.33
CA ALA A 326 -2.32 0.76 23.74
C ALA A 326 -2.62 -0.20 22.56
N SER A 327 -1.54 -0.76 22.02
CA SER A 327 -1.40 -2.14 21.57
C SER A 327 -2.44 -2.78 20.62
N LEU A 328 -2.01 -2.98 19.38
CA LEU A 328 -1.77 -4.24 18.65
C LEU A 328 -2.02 -5.64 19.31
N GLY A 329 -2.68 -5.77 20.46
CA GLY A 329 -2.89 -7.06 21.16
C GLY A 329 -4.35 -7.46 21.41
N GLY A 330 -5.34 -6.60 21.12
CA GLY A 330 -6.73 -6.82 21.55
C GLY A 330 -7.62 -7.66 20.64
N ILE A 331 -7.25 -7.86 19.36
CA ILE A 331 -8.12 -8.55 18.37
C ILE A 331 -7.84 -10.07 18.34
N ILE A 332 -6.70 -10.52 18.88
CA ILE A 332 -6.31 -11.94 18.92
C ILE A 332 -7.22 -12.76 19.87
N ALA A 333 -7.80 -12.14 20.91
CA ALA A 333 -8.66 -12.85 21.86
C ALA A 333 -10.06 -13.21 21.30
N ALA A 334 -10.56 -12.48 20.30
CA ALA A 334 -11.86 -12.78 19.68
C ALA A 334 -11.75 -13.83 18.57
N ALA A 335 -10.60 -13.91 17.88
CA ALA A 335 -10.34 -14.91 16.84
C ALA A 335 -9.99 -16.29 17.41
N ALA A 336 -9.34 -16.36 18.58
CA ALA A 336 -8.99 -17.64 19.22
C ALA A 336 -10.20 -18.42 19.77
N MET A 337 -11.30 -17.74 20.12
CA MET A 337 -12.52 -18.42 20.60
C MET A 337 -13.37 -19.03 19.47
N LEU A 338 -13.18 -18.62 18.21
CA LEU A 338 -13.94 -19.17 17.08
C LEU A 338 -13.32 -20.46 16.50
N ILE A 339 -12.00 -20.65 16.68
CA ILE A 339 -11.28 -21.83 16.17
C ILE A 339 -11.41 -23.03 17.13
N ALA A 340 -11.68 -22.80 18.42
CA ALA A 340 -11.91 -23.87 19.41
C ALA A 340 -13.29 -24.55 19.32
N ASN A 341 -14.19 -24.11 18.42
CA ASN A 341 -15.51 -24.72 18.21
C ASN A 341 -15.64 -25.43 16.85
N ILE A 342 -14.54 -25.63 16.12
CA ILE A 342 -14.51 -26.35 14.83
C ILE A 342 -13.51 -27.52 14.86
N PHE A 343 -13.02 -27.92 16.04
CA PHE A 343 -12.36 -29.23 16.25
C PHE A 343 -12.93 -29.94 17.48
#